data_AF-A0A430BAT4-F1
#
_entry.id   AF-A0A430BAT4-F1
#
_cell.length_a   1.000
_cell.length_b   1.000
_cell.length_c   1.000
_cell.angle_alpha   90.00
_cell.angle_beta   90.00
_cell.angle_gamma   90.00
#
_symmetry.space_group_name_H-M   'P 1'
#
loop_
_entity.id
_entity.type
_entity.pdbx_description
1 polymer ?
#
loop_
_entity_poly.entity_id
_entity_poly.type
_entity_poly.pdbx_seq_one_letter_code
_entity_poly.pdbx_strand_id
1 'polypeptide(L)' 'MKFHGPILDNLNNAIASARRLRGHPVYKDTVAYWNELIQEARRIQREPTYEQADVLEPAIVSLKLELAERNR' A
#
# COMPACT_ATOMS: atom_id res chain seq x y z
N MET A 1 -7.57 -7.30 9.13
CA MET A 1 -6.12 -7.30 9.43
C MET A 1 -5.82 -6.21 10.46
N LYS A 2 -4.79 -6.37 11.32
CA LYS A 2 -4.30 -5.28 12.18
C LYS A 2 -2.97 -4.80 11.59
N PHE A 3 -2.90 -3.55 11.14
CA PHE A 3 -1.65 -2.94 10.70
C PHE A 3 -0.85 -2.50 11.94
N HIS A 4 0.45 -2.73 11.92
CA HIS A 4 1.33 -2.35 13.02
C HIS A 4 1.87 -0.95 12.75
N GLY A 5 1.53 0.00 13.61
CA GLY A 5 1.96 1.39 13.47
C GLY A 5 1.19 2.19 12.42
N PRO A 6 1.67 3.40 12.07
CA PRO A 6 1.00 4.30 11.13
C PRO A 6 0.72 3.65 9.78
N ILE A 7 -0.45 3.92 9.20
CA ILE A 7 -0.83 3.41 7.88
C ILE A 7 0.17 3.84 6.78
N LEU A 8 0.72 5.04 6.90
CA LEU A 8 1.73 5.59 6.00
C LEU A 8 3.03 4.78 6.03
N ASP A 9 3.50 4.38 7.23
CA ASP A 9 4.71 3.56 7.37
C ASP A 9 4.52 2.17 6.75
N ASN A 10 3.34 1.59 6.94
CA ASN A 10 2.98 0.32 6.31
C ASN A 10 2.99 0.44 4.78
N LEU A 11 2.46 1.53 4.21
CA LEU A 11 2.50 1.79 2.77
C LEU A 11 3.93 1.96 2.26
N ASN A 12 4.76 2.74 2.94
CA ASN A 12 6.16 2.94 2.56
C ASN A 12 6.94 1.63 2.56
N ASN A 13 6.75 0.80 3.58
CA ASN A 13 7.34 -0.54 3.65
C ASN A 13 6.83 -1.45 2.53
N ALA A 14 5.53 -1.42 2.23
CA ALA A 14 4.95 -2.18 1.13
C ALA A 14 5.51 -1.74 -0.22
N ILE A 15 5.65 -0.43 -0.48
CA ILE A 15 6.24 0.12 -1.71
C ILE A 15 7.70 -0.33 -1.84
N ALA A 16 8.50 -0.20 -0.78
CA ALA A 16 9.90 -0.62 -0.80
C ALA A 16 10.03 -2.12 -1.08
N SER A 17 9.19 -2.95 -0.44
CA SER A 17 9.15 -4.39 -0.68
C SER A 17 8.72 -4.71 -2.12
N ALA A 18 7.68 -4.05 -2.63
CA ALA A 18 7.18 -4.25 -3.98
C ALA A 18 8.24 -3.86 -5.02
N ARG A 19 8.97 -2.75 -4.85
CA ARG A 19 10.06 -2.35 -5.75
C ARG A 19 11.20 -3.36 -5.77
N ARG A 20 11.62 -3.82 -4.60
CA ARG A 20 12.69 -4.82 -4.45
C ARG A 20 12.35 -6.16 -5.11
N LEU A 21 11.07 -6.53 -5.13
CA LEU A 21 10.60 -7.79 -5.70
C LEU A 21 10.27 -7.68 -7.20
N ARG A 22 10.58 -6.57 -7.88
CA ARG A 22 10.28 -6.42 -9.32
C ARG A 22 11.00 -7.50 -10.11
N GLY A 23 10.30 -8.11 -11.07
CA GLY A 23 10.83 -9.26 -11.82
C GLY A 23 10.88 -10.58 -11.04
N HIS A 24 10.45 -10.61 -9.78
CA HIS A 24 10.37 -11.83 -8.97
C HIS A 24 8.92 -12.26 -8.72
N PRO A 25 8.65 -13.58 -8.68
CA PRO A 25 7.35 -14.09 -8.24
C PRO A 25 7.12 -13.71 -6.78
N VAL A 26 5.87 -13.35 -6.48
CA VAL A 26 5.43 -12.93 -5.15
C VAL A 26 4.28 -13.83 -4.72
N TYR A 27 4.24 -14.25 -3.46
CA TYR A 27 3.15 -15.05 -2.93
C TYR A 27 1.81 -14.33 -3.05
N LYS A 28 0.75 -15.07 -3.35
CA LYS A 28 -0.61 -14.53 -3.47
C LYS A 28 -1.03 -13.77 -2.21
N ASP A 29 -0.67 -14.26 -1.04
CA ASP A 29 -0.97 -13.64 0.25
C ASP A 29 -0.29 -12.28 0.41
N THR A 30 0.94 -12.12 -0.11
CA THR A 30 1.64 -10.83 -0.11
C THR A 30 0.94 -9.82 -1.03
N VAL A 31 0.43 -10.26 -2.18
CA VAL A 31 -0.35 -9.41 -3.08
C VAL A 31 -1.71 -9.06 -2.46
N ALA A 32 -2.36 -10.01 -1.79
CA ALA A 32 -3.60 -9.77 -1.05
C ALA A 32 -3.37 -8.74 0.06
N TYR A 33 -2.29 -8.89 0.83
CA TYR A 33 -1.88 -7.93 1.86
C TYR A 33 -1.72 -6.51 1.31
N TRP A 34 -1.02 -6.32 0.18
CA TRP A 34 -0.86 -5.01 -0.43
C TRP A 34 -2.20 -4.40 -0.89
N ASN A 35 -3.13 -5.21 -1.39
CA ASN A 35 -4.47 -4.75 -1.75
C ASN A 35 -5.30 -4.34 -0.52
N GLU A 36 -5.27 -5.15 0.55
CA GLU A 36 -5.94 -4.81 1.82
C GLU A 36 -5.39 -3.52 2.41
N LEU A 37 -4.07 -3.31 2.34
CA LEU A 37 -3.42 -2.09 2.80
C LEU A 37 -3.87 -0.84 2.01
N ILE A 38 -4.02 -0.96 0.68
CA ILE A 38 -4.58 0.12 -0.16
C ILE A 38 -6.03 0.43 0.23
N GLN A 39 -6.84 -0.61 0.48
CA GLN A 39 -8.24 -0.43 0.86
C GLN A 39 -8.36 0.28 2.21
N GLU A 40 -7.57 -0.14 3.19
CA GLU A 40 -7.56 0.48 4.51
C GLU A 40 -7.05 1.92 4.46
N ALA A 41 -5.97 2.19 3.70
CA ALA A 41 -5.48 3.54 3.53
C ALA A 41 -6.54 4.46 2.91
N ARG A 42 -7.28 3.99 1.90
CA ARG A 42 -8.41 4.75 1.33
C ARG A 42 -9.56 4.94 2.31
N ARG A 43 -9.80 3.98 3.20
CA ARG A 43 -10.81 4.09 4.26
C ARG A 43 -10.43 5.21 5.24
N ILE A 44 -9.19 5.18 5.74
CA ILE A 44 -8.66 6.16 6.69
C ILE A 44 -8.55 7.55 6.06
N GLN A 45 -8.14 7.66 4.80
CA GLN A 45 -8.07 8.94 4.08
C GLN A 45 -9.40 9.70 4.04
N ARG A 46 -10.53 8.99 4.11
CA ARG A 46 -11.87 9.59 4.12
C ARG A 46 -12.31 10.04 5.52
N GLU A 47 -11.55 9.70 6.56
CA GLU A 47 -11.84 10.15 7.91
C GLU A 47 -11.48 11.64 8.05
N PRO A 48 -12.41 12.52 8.46
CA PRO A 48 -12.17 13.96 8.56
C PRO A 48 -11.03 14.34 9.52
N THR A 49 -10.71 13.45 10.46
CA THR A 49 -9.69 13.64 11.50
C THR A 49 -8.29 13.19 11.04
N TYR A 50 -8.13 12.67 9.82
CA TYR A 50 -6.84 12.22 9.34
C TYR A 50 -6.03 13.38 8.73
N GLU A 51 -5.07 13.88 9.48
CA GLU A 51 -4.30 15.09 9.13
C GLU A 51 -3.27 14.89 7.98
N GLN A 52 -2.98 13.64 7.60
CA GLN A 52 -1.91 13.30 6.65
C GLN A 52 -2.45 12.85 5.28
N ALA A 53 -3.65 13.29 4.89
CA ALA A 53 -4.29 12.86 3.64
C ALA A 53 -3.43 13.17 2.39
N ASP A 54 -2.73 14.31 2.39
CA ASP A 54 -1.91 14.78 1.27
C ASP A 54 -0.70 13.89 0.97
N VAL A 55 -0.09 13.29 2.00
CA VAL A 55 1.03 12.34 1.85
C VAL A 55 0.55 10.91 1.67
N LEU A 56 -0.70 10.63 2.04
CA LEU A 56 -1.29 9.31 1.93
C LEU A 56 -1.71 8.97 0.49
N GLU A 57 -2.29 9.92 -0.26
CA GLU A 57 -2.67 9.67 -1.66
C GLU A 57 -1.49 9.27 -2.54
N PRO A 58 -0.33 9.97 -2.53
CA PRO A 58 0.84 9.58 -3.31
C PRO A 58 1.34 8.18 -2.96
N ALA A 59 1.32 7.80 -1.67
CA ALA A 59 1.73 6.47 -1.23
C ALA A 59 0.77 5.37 -1.74
N ILE A 60 -0.55 5.61 -1.68
CA ILE A 60 -1.56 4.72 -2.26
C ILE A 60 -1.34 4.55 -3.77
N VAL A 61 -1.16 5.65 -4.49
CA VAL A 61 -0.94 5.64 -5.95
C VAL A 61 0.35 4.89 -6.28
N SER A 62 1.44 5.12 -5.55
CA SER A 62 2.70 4.43 -5.78
C SER A 62 2.56 2.92 -5.64
N LEU A 63 1.90 2.42 -4.57
CA LEU A 63 1.73 0.98 -4.38
C LEU A 63 0.81 0.37 -5.45
N LYS A 64 -0.23 1.10 -5.90
CA LYS A 64 -1.09 0.67 -7.00
C LYS A 64 -0.35 0.49 -8.32
N LEU A 65 0.59 1.38 -8.63
CA LEU A 65 1.42 1.27 -9.83
C LEU A 65 2.28 0.01 -9.79
N GLU A 66 2.92 -0.27 -8.65
CA GLU A 66 3.70 -1.51 -8.47
C GLU A 66 2.85 -2.78 -8.67
N LEU A 67 1.59 -2.77 -8.21
CA LEU A 67 0.66 -3.88 -8.42
C LEU A 67 0.21 -4.01 -9.88
N ALA A 68 -0.04 -2.89 -10.55
CA ALA A 68 -0.46 -2.88 -11.95
C ALA A 68 0.64 -3.41 -12.88
N GLU A 69 1.91 -3.06 -12.61
CA GLU A 69 3.07 -3.58 -13.35
C GLU A 69 3.22 -5.11 -13.23
N ARG A 70 2.72 -5.71 -12.14
CA ARG A 70 2.83 -7.16 -11.87
C ARG A 70 1.75 -8.01 -12.50
N ASN A 71 0.62 -7.40 -12.83
CA ASN A 71 -0.52 -8.08 -13.45
C ASN A 71 -0.47 -8.03 -15.00
N ARG A 72 0.63 -7.52 -15.57
CA ARG A 72 0.90 -7.51 -17.02
C ARG A 72 1.74 -8.72 -17.40
#